data_AF-A0A4R6M5S7-F1
#
_entry.id   AF-A0A4R6M5S7-F1
#
_cell.length_a   1.000
_cell.length_b   1.000
_cell.length_c   1.000
_cell.angle_alpha   90.00
_cell.angle_beta   90.00
_cell.angle_gamma   90.00
#
_symmetry.space_group_name_H-M   'P 1'
#
loop_
_entity.id
_entity.type
_entity.pdbx_description
1 polymer ?
#
loop_
_entity_poly.entity_id
_entity_poly.type
_entity_poly.pdbx_seq_one_letter_code
_entity_poly.pdbx_strand_id
1 'polypeptide(L)'
;MGFEYNLKGLIVEFVKGDIRDENLVNEVISGASGVFHLVALVRVPESLLKIRECIEINTIGTINILEAAKNNSNCKVILSPSAANYGNNPVLPKVETMFAEPMTPYAITKLDGEYYLKMYLDQYQVQTASLRYFNVFGPRQNPESAYATAVPIFINNALKNVPITIYGDGLQTRDFIYVKDVVKANILASQKANKTYNVVLGYSTSVLELAQKIIKITYSKSGIRFLEERAATLNILRQS
;
A
#
# COMPACT_ATOMS: atom_id res chain seq x y z
N MET A 1 -3.03 4.60 8.32
CA MET A 1 -2.47 4.09 9.58
C MET A 1 -3.51 3.21 10.25
N GLY A 2 -3.06 2.14 10.91
CA GLY A 2 -3.91 1.36 11.81
C GLY A 2 -4.07 2.08 13.16
N PHE A 3 -5.01 1.60 13.97
CA PHE A 3 -5.25 2.09 15.31
C PHE A 3 -5.17 0.93 16.31
N GLU A 4 -4.65 1.18 17.50
CA GLU A 4 -4.47 0.18 18.56
C GLU A 4 -5.79 -0.50 18.95
N TYR A 5 -6.91 0.25 18.96
CA TYR A 5 -8.23 -0.33 19.26
C TYR A 5 -8.65 -1.45 18.29
N ASN A 6 -8.04 -1.55 17.09
CA ASN A 6 -8.30 -2.65 16.16
C ASN A 6 -7.76 -4.00 16.66
N LEU A 7 -6.93 -4.01 17.70
CA LEU A 7 -6.37 -5.20 18.34
C LEU A 7 -7.29 -5.78 19.41
N LYS A 8 -8.34 -5.06 19.82
CA LYS A 8 -9.26 -5.50 20.89
C LYS A 8 -9.88 -6.86 20.55
N GLY A 9 -9.69 -7.83 21.46
CA GLY A 9 -10.22 -9.18 21.33
C GLY A 9 -9.36 -10.13 20.49
N LEU A 10 -8.17 -9.71 20.05
CA LEU A 10 -7.19 -10.57 19.40
C LEU A 10 -6.16 -11.08 20.42
N ILE A 11 -5.64 -12.28 20.20
CA ILE A 11 -4.50 -12.83 20.94
C ILE A 11 -3.24 -12.32 20.24
N VAL A 12 -2.74 -11.17 20.70
CA VAL A 12 -1.59 -10.48 20.12
C VAL A 12 -0.76 -9.81 21.21
N GLU A 13 0.55 -9.75 20.99
CA GLU A 13 1.44 -8.86 21.71
C GLU A 13 1.58 -7.55 20.92
N PHE A 14 1.49 -6.41 21.61
CA PHE A 14 1.63 -5.10 20.99
C PHE A 14 2.90 -4.42 21.49
N VAL A 15 3.81 -4.12 20.56
CA VAL A 15 5.02 -3.36 20.80
C VAL A 15 4.90 -2.03 20.09
N LYS A 16 4.94 -0.93 20.85
CA LYS A 16 4.92 0.44 20.30
C LYS A 16 6.35 0.92 20.09
N GLY A 17 6.74 1.12 18.84
CA GLY A 17 8.03 1.72 18.51
C GLY A 17 8.17 2.10 17.05
N ASP A 18 9.41 2.38 16.64
CA ASP A 18 9.77 2.86 15.31
C ASP A 18 10.62 1.83 14.59
N ILE A 19 10.35 1.59 13.31
CA ILE A 19 11.10 0.66 12.47
C ILE A 19 12.57 1.09 12.28
N ARG A 20 12.88 2.36 12.55
CA ARG A 20 14.23 2.92 12.51
C ARG A 20 15.05 2.56 13.74
N ASP A 21 14.43 2.09 14.81
CA ASP A 21 15.14 1.58 16.00
C ASP A 21 15.60 0.14 15.74
N GLU A 22 16.86 0.00 15.34
CA GLU A 22 17.48 -1.30 15.03
C GLU A 22 17.43 -2.27 16.21
N ASN A 23 17.66 -1.79 17.45
CA ASN A 23 17.69 -2.66 18.63
C ASN A 23 16.30 -3.23 18.90
N LEU A 24 15.28 -2.38 18.84
CA LEU A 24 13.90 -2.82 19.01
C LEU A 24 13.47 -3.80 17.91
N VAL A 25 13.82 -3.52 16.66
CA VAL A 25 13.49 -4.41 15.53
C VAL A 25 14.15 -5.78 15.70
N ASN A 26 15.42 -5.82 16.10
CA ASN A 26 16.13 -7.06 16.41
C ASN A 26 15.47 -7.84 17.55
N GLU A 27 15.11 -7.16 18.64
CA GLU A 27 14.43 -7.77 19.79
C GLU A 27 13.10 -8.42 19.38
N VAL A 28 12.25 -7.67 18.66
CA VAL A 28 10.90 -8.13 18.27
C VAL A 28 10.94 -9.27 17.23
N ILE A 29 11.94 -9.28 16.34
CA ILE A 29 12.09 -10.32 15.30
C ILE A 29 12.80 -11.58 15.86
N SER A 30 13.45 -11.48 17.02
CA SER A 30 14.10 -12.61 17.67
C SER A 30 13.10 -13.74 17.93
N GLY A 31 13.34 -14.92 17.33
CA GLY A 31 12.46 -16.08 17.45
C GLY A 31 11.21 -16.09 16.55
N ALA A 32 10.96 -15.03 15.77
CA ALA A 32 9.85 -15.00 14.82
C ALA A 32 10.05 -16.00 13.67
N SER A 33 8.98 -16.67 13.23
CA SER A 33 8.99 -17.53 12.03
C SER A 33 8.70 -16.76 10.72
N GLY A 34 8.25 -15.51 10.84
CA GLY A 34 8.02 -14.66 9.68
C GLY A 34 7.53 -13.27 10.06
N VAL A 35 7.78 -12.31 9.17
CA VAL A 35 7.51 -10.88 9.31
C VAL A 35 6.68 -10.43 8.12
N PHE A 36 5.51 -9.87 8.38
CA PHE A 36 4.72 -9.12 7.40
C PHE A 36 5.08 -7.63 7.52
N HIS A 37 5.97 -7.15 6.65
CA HIS A 37 6.43 -5.77 6.65
C HIS A 37 5.47 -4.86 5.87
N LEU A 38 4.52 -4.28 6.63
CA LEU A 38 3.47 -3.40 6.12
C LEU A 38 3.74 -1.91 6.41
N VAL A 39 4.81 -1.59 7.14
CA VAL A 39 5.14 -0.22 7.56
C VAL A 39 5.64 0.59 6.36
N ALA A 40 5.14 1.81 6.22
CA ALA A 40 5.68 2.81 5.31
C ALA A 40 5.10 4.20 5.57
N LEU A 41 5.85 5.23 5.17
CA LEU A 41 5.30 6.53 4.79
C LEU A 41 4.61 6.35 3.43
N VAL A 42 3.30 6.04 3.45
CA VAL A 42 2.52 5.63 2.27
C VAL A 42 1.98 6.78 1.41
N ARG A 43 2.06 8.01 1.88
CA ARG A 43 1.42 9.17 1.25
C ARG A 43 2.35 9.80 0.22
N VAL A 44 2.00 9.69 -1.07
CA VAL A 44 2.78 10.24 -2.18
C VAL A 44 3.09 11.74 -2.01
N PRO A 45 2.11 12.63 -1.75
CA PRO A 45 2.39 14.06 -1.53
C PRO A 45 3.34 14.31 -0.36
N GLU A 46 3.13 13.59 0.76
CA GLU A 46 3.98 13.72 1.93
C GLU A 46 5.40 13.22 1.66
N SER A 47 5.56 12.16 0.86
CA SER A 47 6.87 11.65 0.47
C SER A 47 7.70 12.66 -0.33
N LEU A 48 7.05 13.52 -1.12
CA LEU A 48 7.70 14.59 -1.87
C LEU A 48 8.16 15.74 -0.96
N LEU A 49 7.39 16.06 0.07
CA LEU A 49 7.75 17.09 1.05
C LEU A 49 8.83 16.60 2.02
N LYS A 50 8.84 15.30 2.32
CA LYS A 50 9.68 14.69 3.36
C LYS A 50 10.50 13.53 2.82
N ILE A 51 11.28 13.78 1.76
CA ILE A 51 12.04 12.75 1.05
C ILE A 51 12.96 11.96 1.99
N ARG A 52 13.70 12.64 2.89
CA ARG A 52 14.60 12.00 3.84
C ARG A 52 13.86 11.07 4.80
N GLU A 53 12.80 11.56 5.43
CA GLU A 53 11.95 10.76 6.33
C GLU A 53 11.35 9.55 5.59
N CYS A 54 10.93 9.73 4.33
CA CYS A 54 10.45 8.63 3.49
C CYS A 54 11.52 7.55 3.28
N ILE A 55 12.77 7.93 2.99
CA ILE A 55 13.89 6.99 2.83
C ILE A 55 14.22 6.30 4.16
N GLU A 56 14.30 7.05 5.26
CA GLU A 56 14.57 6.49 6.59
C GLU A 56 13.52 5.45 7.00
N ILE A 57 12.23 5.75 6.82
CA ILE A 57 11.16 4.84 7.21
C ILE A 57 11.06 3.66 6.22
N ASN A 58 11.01 3.92 4.92
CA ASN A 58 10.69 2.88 3.94
C ASN A 58 11.91 2.05 3.55
N THR A 59 13.08 2.66 3.38
CA THR A 59 14.29 1.96 2.93
C THR A 59 15.10 1.48 4.13
N ILE A 60 15.51 2.37 5.05
CA ILE A 60 16.33 1.97 6.20
C ILE A 60 15.54 1.05 7.14
N GLY A 61 14.27 1.35 7.41
CA GLY A 61 13.39 0.44 8.16
C GLY A 61 13.25 -0.96 7.53
N THR A 62 13.25 -1.06 6.20
CA THR A 62 13.26 -2.36 5.52
C THR A 62 14.59 -3.09 5.72
N ILE A 63 15.71 -2.39 5.64
CA ILE A 63 17.04 -2.97 5.89
C ILE A 63 17.15 -3.49 7.33
N ASN A 64 16.65 -2.73 8.32
CA ASN A 64 16.64 -3.17 9.72
C ASN A 64 15.91 -4.52 9.91
N ILE A 65 14.74 -4.69 9.27
CA ILE A 65 14.01 -5.96 9.29
C ILE A 65 14.83 -7.09 8.64
N LEU A 66 15.48 -6.81 7.51
CA LEU A 66 16.24 -7.81 6.76
C LEU A 66 17.50 -8.25 7.50
N GLU A 67 18.23 -7.34 8.15
CA GLU A 67 19.36 -7.70 9.02
C GLU A 67 18.91 -8.50 10.25
N ALA A 68 17.80 -8.11 10.88
CA ALA A 68 17.24 -8.88 11.98
C ALA A 68 16.81 -10.29 11.55
N ALA A 69 16.15 -10.42 10.40
CA ALA A 69 15.74 -11.71 9.84
C ALA A 69 16.95 -12.57 9.41
N LYS A 70 18.03 -11.96 8.92
CA LYS A 70 19.28 -12.67 8.59
C LYS A 70 19.91 -13.36 9.81
N ASN A 71 19.75 -12.78 10.99
CA ASN A 71 20.21 -13.39 12.25
C ASN A 71 19.24 -14.47 12.78
N ASN A 72 18.12 -14.72 12.10
CA ASN A 72 17.09 -15.69 12.47
C ASN A 72 16.75 -16.59 11.27
N SER A 73 17.43 -17.73 11.15
CA SER A 73 17.40 -18.61 9.97
C SER A 73 16.02 -19.12 9.54
N ASN A 74 15.01 -19.09 10.43
CA ASN A 74 13.65 -19.53 10.13
C ASN A 74 12.69 -18.36 9.79
N CYS A 75 13.17 -17.12 9.84
CA CYS A 75 12.33 -15.94 9.66
C CYS A 75 12.17 -15.57 8.18
N LYS A 76 10.94 -15.62 7.70
CA LYS A 76 10.58 -15.17 6.34
C LYS A 76 10.16 -13.72 6.33
N VAL A 77 10.53 -12.93 5.32
CA VAL A 77 10.11 -11.52 5.21
C VAL A 77 9.18 -11.32 4.02
N ILE A 78 7.97 -10.85 4.28
CA ILE A 78 6.96 -10.53 3.26
C ILE A 78 6.81 -9.01 3.24
N LEU A 79 7.30 -8.37 2.18
CA LEU A 79 7.16 -6.93 1.97
C LEU A 79 5.89 -6.60 1.20
N SER A 80 5.29 -5.44 1.47
CA SER A 80 4.26 -4.84 0.63
C SER A 80 4.79 -3.65 -0.22
N PRO A 81 5.33 -3.90 -1.43
CA PRO A 81 5.51 -2.90 -2.48
C PRO A 81 4.18 -2.38 -3.06
N SER A 82 4.23 -1.63 -4.16
CA SER A 82 3.06 -0.95 -4.70
C SER A 82 2.99 -0.98 -6.23
N ALA A 83 1.78 -0.98 -6.79
CA ALA A 83 1.58 -0.71 -8.21
C ALA A 83 2.16 0.66 -8.67
N ALA A 84 2.45 1.58 -7.73
CA ALA A 84 3.18 2.82 -8.01
C ALA A 84 4.58 2.58 -8.61
N ASN A 85 5.15 1.39 -8.45
CA ASN A 85 6.40 0.98 -9.11
C ASN A 85 6.30 0.96 -10.65
N TYR A 86 5.10 0.83 -11.22
CA TYR A 86 4.88 0.85 -12.67
C TYR A 86 4.75 2.26 -13.27
N GLY A 87 4.73 3.31 -12.44
CA GLY A 87 4.64 4.69 -12.91
C GLY A 87 3.41 4.98 -13.77
N ASN A 88 3.61 5.81 -14.80
CA ASN A 88 2.60 6.20 -15.79
C ASN A 88 2.63 5.35 -17.07
N ASN A 89 3.32 4.20 -17.05
CA ASN A 89 3.39 3.34 -18.22
C ASN A 89 1.96 3.00 -18.70
N PRO A 90 1.63 3.15 -19.99
CA PRO A 90 0.25 2.96 -20.47
C PRO A 90 -0.11 1.49 -20.74
N VAL A 91 0.87 0.58 -20.77
CA VAL A 91 0.65 -0.82 -21.17
C VAL A 91 -0.11 -1.58 -20.08
N LEU A 92 -1.12 -2.34 -20.50
CA LEU A 92 -1.94 -3.21 -19.65
C LEU A 92 -2.04 -4.62 -20.27
N PRO A 93 -2.19 -5.68 -19.45
CA PRO A 93 -2.15 -5.66 -17.98
C PRO A 93 -0.74 -5.36 -17.46
N LYS A 94 -0.65 -4.86 -16.22
CA LYS A 94 0.64 -4.73 -15.54
C LYS A 94 1.16 -6.12 -15.17
N VAL A 95 2.37 -6.43 -15.60
CA VAL A 95 3.05 -7.69 -15.27
C VAL A 95 4.38 -7.40 -14.57
N GLU A 96 4.78 -8.31 -13.69
CA GLU A 96 5.88 -8.12 -12.75
C GLU A 96 7.23 -7.95 -13.45
N THR A 97 7.37 -8.47 -14.67
CA THR A 97 8.56 -8.37 -15.53
C THR A 97 8.69 -7.04 -16.26
N MET A 98 7.71 -6.13 -16.16
CA MET A 98 7.81 -4.81 -16.74
C MET A 98 8.92 -4.01 -16.07
N PHE A 99 9.57 -3.14 -16.85
CA PHE A 99 10.49 -2.15 -16.30
C PHE A 99 9.77 -1.25 -15.30
N ALA A 100 10.39 -1.00 -14.16
CA ALA A 100 9.82 -0.13 -13.14
C ALA A 100 10.05 1.35 -13.50
N GLU A 101 9.02 2.17 -13.39
CA GLU A 101 9.04 3.60 -13.71
C GLU A 101 8.60 4.44 -12.48
N PRO A 102 9.20 4.26 -11.28
CA PRO A 102 8.75 4.96 -10.08
C PRO A 102 8.95 6.47 -10.23
N MET A 103 7.89 7.24 -9.96
CA MET A 103 7.91 8.71 -10.17
C MET A 103 7.96 9.52 -8.86
N THR A 104 8.01 8.85 -7.70
CA THR A 104 7.87 9.51 -6.39
C THR A 104 8.80 8.86 -5.37
N PRO A 105 9.25 9.56 -4.32
CA PRO A 105 10.07 8.98 -3.26
C PRO A 105 9.42 7.74 -2.63
N TYR A 106 8.10 7.75 -2.42
CA TYR A 106 7.36 6.57 -1.99
C TYR A 106 7.53 5.38 -2.96
N ALA A 107 7.32 5.59 -4.26
CA ALA A 107 7.45 4.54 -5.27
C ALA A 107 8.90 4.02 -5.36
N ILE A 108 9.89 4.92 -5.32
CA ILE A 108 11.32 4.58 -5.35
C ILE A 108 11.66 3.70 -4.15
N THR A 109 11.35 4.16 -2.93
CA THR A 109 11.68 3.40 -1.70
C THR A 109 10.97 2.05 -1.61
N LYS A 110 9.77 1.91 -2.19
CA LYS A 110 9.12 0.59 -2.34
C LYS A 110 9.85 -0.32 -3.33
N LEU A 111 10.43 0.23 -4.39
CA LEU A 111 11.27 -0.52 -5.33
C LEU A 111 12.59 -0.95 -4.68
N ASP A 112 13.23 -0.04 -3.93
CA ASP A 112 14.46 -0.34 -3.19
C ASP A 112 14.27 -1.59 -2.32
N GLY A 113 13.14 -1.66 -1.61
CA GLY A 113 12.75 -2.82 -0.82
C GLY A 113 12.72 -4.13 -1.62
N GLU A 114 12.21 -4.13 -2.85
CA GLU A 114 12.23 -5.34 -3.70
C GLU A 114 13.65 -5.77 -4.06
N TYR A 115 14.53 -4.82 -4.38
CA TYR A 115 15.93 -5.11 -4.67
C TYR A 115 16.67 -5.64 -3.45
N TYR A 116 16.45 -5.04 -2.27
CA TYR A 116 17.04 -5.56 -1.04
C TYR A 116 16.50 -6.95 -0.70
N LEU A 117 15.19 -7.20 -0.81
CA LEU A 117 14.64 -8.54 -0.59
C LEU A 117 15.32 -9.59 -1.47
N LYS A 118 15.54 -9.29 -2.75
CA LYS A 118 16.24 -10.18 -3.68
C LYS A 118 17.70 -10.38 -3.30
N MET A 119 18.40 -9.29 -2.97
CA MET A 119 19.79 -9.34 -2.52
C MET A 119 19.94 -10.20 -1.25
N TYR A 120 19.08 -10.02 -0.25
CA TYR A 120 19.14 -10.81 0.99
C TYR A 120 18.82 -12.29 0.78
N LEU A 121 17.91 -12.60 -0.15
CA LEU A 121 17.66 -13.98 -0.55
C LEU A 121 18.90 -14.60 -1.20
N ASP A 122 19.52 -13.90 -2.15
CA ASP A 122 20.65 -14.43 -2.92
C ASP A 122 21.94 -14.54 -2.10
N GLN A 123 22.23 -13.53 -1.27
CA GLN A 123 23.51 -13.41 -0.55
C GLN A 123 23.47 -14.03 0.84
N TYR A 124 22.30 -14.01 1.50
CA TYR A 124 22.17 -14.41 2.90
C TYR A 124 21.09 -15.48 3.13
N GLN A 125 20.45 -15.99 2.07
CA GLN A 125 19.43 -17.05 2.11
C GLN A 125 18.19 -16.69 2.96
N VAL A 126 17.97 -15.40 3.24
CA VAL A 126 16.75 -14.93 3.92
C VAL A 126 15.58 -15.16 2.98
N GLN A 127 14.59 -15.93 3.42
CA GLN A 127 13.43 -16.26 2.62
C GLN A 127 12.53 -15.04 2.47
N THR A 128 12.40 -14.50 1.26
CA THR A 128 11.66 -13.26 1.03
C THR A 128 10.59 -13.38 -0.05
N ALA A 129 9.53 -12.60 0.08
CA ALA A 129 8.56 -12.34 -0.98
C ALA A 129 8.08 -10.91 -0.95
N SER A 130 7.66 -10.41 -2.11
CA SER A 130 7.12 -9.07 -2.23
C SER A 130 5.76 -9.10 -2.93
N LEU A 131 4.83 -8.27 -2.45
CA LEU A 131 3.47 -8.21 -2.97
C LEU A 131 3.11 -6.79 -3.40
N ARG A 132 3.13 -6.52 -4.70
CA ARG A 132 2.75 -5.22 -5.29
C ARG A 132 1.24 -5.03 -5.17
N TYR A 133 0.82 -4.25 -4.17
CA TYR A 133 -0.60 -3.97 -3.97
C TYR A 133 -1.11 -2.92 -4.97
N PHE A 134 -2.28 -3.20 -5.52
CA PHE A 134 -3.07 -2.24 -6.30
C PHE A 134 -3.99 -1.43 -5.37
N ASN A 135 -5.16 -0.99 -5.83
CA ASN A 135 -6.02 -0.08 -5.06
C ASN A 135 -6.78 -0.87 -3.99
N VAL A 136 -6.13 -1.07 -2.84
CA VAL A 136 -6.72 -1.78 -1.70
C VAL A 136 -7.85 -0.97 -1.09
N PHE A 137 -9.00 -1.61 -0.87
CA PHE A 137 -10.13 -1.02 -0.16
C PHE A 137 -10.74 -1.99 0.85
N GLY A 138 -11.42 -1.44 1.86
CA GLY A 138 -12.18 -2.25 2.80
C GLY A 138 -12.34 -1.59 4.18
N PRO A 139 -12.93 -2.32 5.14
CA PRO A 139 -13.11 -1.86 6.51
C PRO A 139 -11.81 -1.37 7.15
N ARG A 140 -11.92 -0.38 8.06
CA ARG A 140 -10.82 0.22 8.83
C ARG A 140 -9.85 1.08 8.01
N GLN A 141 -10.10 1.27 6.70
CA GLN A 141 -9.41 2.28 5.91
C GLN A 141 -9.85 3.67 6.41
N ASN A 142 -8.89 4.52 6.81
CA ASN A 142 -9.18 5.83 7.37
C ASN A 142 -9.81 6.77 6.31
N PRO A 143 -11.09 7.19 6.47
CA PRO A 143 -11.77 8.06 5.52
C PRO A 143 -11.40 9.54 5.67
N GLU A 144 -10.82 9.96 6.81
CA GLU A 144 -10.48 11.35 7.14
C GLU A 144 -9.06 11.74 6.71
N SER A 145 -8.33 10.83 6.07
CA SER A 145 -7.08 11.17 5.41
C SER A 145 -7.36 12.26 4.37
N ALA A 146 -6.61 13.38 4.38
CA ALA A 146 -6.67 14.43 3.34
C ALA A 146 -6.47 13.89 1.90
N TYR A 147 -6.04 12.63 1.79
CA TYR A 147 -5.82 11.87 0.56
C TYR A 147 -6.57 10.53 0.59
N ALA A 148 -7.72 10.46 1.27
CA ALA A 148 -8.54 9.26 1.32
C ALA A 148 -8.84 8.77 -0.10
N THR A 149 -8.77 7.46 -0.28
CA THR A 149 -9.01 6.81 -1.57
C THR A 149 -10.47 7.04 -1.97
N ALA A 150 -10.77 6.96 -3.28
CA ALA A 150 -12.10 7.25 -3.79
C ALA A 150 -13.20 6.43 -3.10
N VAL A 151 -12.93 5.14 -2.81
CA VAL A 151 -13.89 4.20 -2.21
C VAL A 151 -14.45 4.70 -0.85
N PRO A 152 -13.66 4.93 0.21
CA PRO A 152 -14.19 5.39 1.50
C PRO A 152 -14.87 6.77 1.42
N ILE A 153 -14.34 7.70 0.60
CA ILE A 153 -14.97 9.02 0.40
C ILE A 153 -16.36 8.85 -0.22
N PHE A 154 -16.47 8.03 -1.27
CA PHE A 154 -17.73 7.82 -1.99
C PHE A 154 -18.76 7.13 -1.10
N ILE A 155 -18.34 6.11 -0.32
CA ILE A 155 -19.22 5.44 0.65
C ILE A 155 -19.73 6.43 1.70
N ASN A 156 -18.84 7.22 2.32
CA ASN A 156 -19.24 8.21 3.32
C ASN A 156 -20.21 9.26 2.74
N ASN A 157 -19.95 9.75 1.53
CA ASN A 157 -20.82 10.72 0.89
C ASN A 157 -22.19 10.13 0.55
N ALA A 158 -22.22 8.91 0.00
CA ALA A 158 -23.45 8.21 -0.32
C ALA A 158 -24.32 7.95 0.92
N LEU A 159 -23.71 7.50 2.02
CA LEU A 159 -24.41 7.28 3.30
C LEU A 159 -24.98 8.57 3.89
N LYS A 160 -24.35 9.72 3.62
CA LYS A 160 -24.83 11.04 4.05
C LYS A 160 -25.76 11.72 3.04
N ASN A 161 -26.07 11.07 1.91
CA ASN A 161 -26.81 11.63 0.79
C ASN A 161 -26.23 12.97 0.27
N VAL A 162 -24.91 13.15 0.39
CA VAL A 162 -24.20 14.32 -0.17
C VAL A 162 -23.56 13.96 -1.51
N PRO A 163 -23.41 14.92 -2.45
CA PRO A 163 -22.86 14.62 -3.76
C PRO A 163 -21.51 13.90 -3.74
N ILE A 164 -21.33 12.95 -4.65
CA ILE A 164 -20.04 12.31 -4.90
C ILE A 164 -19.28 13.15 -5.92
N THR A 165 -18.09 13.60 -5.55
CA THR A 165 -17.24 14.41 -6.43
C THR A 165 -16.26 13.53 -7.21
N ILE A 166 -16.28 13.63 -8.53
CA ILE A 166 -15.32 13.01 -9.46
C ILE A 166 -14.47 14.12 -10.07
N TYR A 167 -13.15 13.94 -10.09
CA TYR A 167 -12.23 14.83 -10.79
C TYR A 167 -11.93 14.23 -12.17
N GLY A 168 -12.11 15.01 -13.23
CA GLY A 168 -12.09 14.55 -14.61
C GLY A 168 -13.42 13.97 -15.08
N ASP A 169 -13.40 13.17 -16.14
CA ASP A 169 -14.59 12.58 -16.78
C ASP A 169 -15.13 11.33 -16.05
N GLY A 170 -14.37 10.76 -15.11
CA GLY A 170 -14.73 9.55 -14.38
C GLY A 170 -14.41 8.25 -15.13
N LEU A 171 -13.88 8.32 -16.35
CA LEU A 171 -13.51 7.17 -17.17
C LEU A 171 -12.15 6.58 -16.80
N GLN A 172 -11.36 7.28 -15.99
CA GLN A 172 -10.14 6.74 -15.44
C GLN A 172 -10.45 5.45 -14.64
N THR A 173 -9.71 4.40 -14.94
CA THR A 173 -9.94 3.07 -14.37
C THR A 173 -8.90 2.68 -13.34
N ARG A 174 -9.32 1.85 -12.39
CA ARG A 174 -8.45 1.29 -11.34
C ARG A 174 -8.83 -0.15 -11.11
N ASP A 175 -7.84 -0.98 -10.81
CA ASP A 175 -8.08 -2.31 -10.25
C ASP A 175 -8.17 -2.20 -8.73
N PHE A 176 -9.38 -2.44 -8.21
CA PHE A 176 -9.67 -2.39 -6.78
C PHE A 176 -9.67 -3.79 -6.20
N ILE A 177 -8.88 -4.00 -5.14
CA ILE A 177 -8.80 -5.30 -4.46
C ILE A 177 -9.25 -5.18 -3.01
N TYR A 178 -10.08 -6.12 -2.58
CA TYR A 178 -10.62 -6.12 -1.23
C TYR A 178 -9.55 -6.54 -0.20
N VAL A 179 -9.50 -5.85 0.94
CA VAL A 179 -8.48 -6.06 1.97
C VAL A 179 -8.37 -7.52 2.44
N LYS A 180 -9.46 -8.28 2.48
CA LYS A 180 -9.40 -9.69 2.89
C LYS A 180 -8.69 -10.56 1.86
N ASP A 181 -8.75 -10.22 0.58
CA ASP A 181 -8.02 -10.95 -0.45
C ASP A 181 -6.53 -10.60 -0.44
N VAL A 182 -6.19 -9.35 -0.10
CA VAL A 182 -4.81 -8.97 0.22
C VAL A 182 -4.27 -9.77 1.42
N VAL A 183 -5.07 -9.93 2.48
CA VAL A 183 -4.68 -10.77 3.63
C VAL A 183 -4.42 -12.21 3.22
N LYS A 184 -5.31 -12.82 2.41
CA LYS A 184 -5.10 -14.18 1.87
C LYS A 184 -3.80 -14.26 1.06
N ALA A 185 -3.52 -13.27 0.22
CA ALA A 185 -2.29 -13.22 -0.59
C ALA A 185 -1.04 -13.17 0.28
N ASN A 186 -1.03 -12.39 1.37
CA ASN A 186 0.06 -12.36 2.34
C ASN A 186 0.28 -13.73 2.99
N ILE A 187 -0.78 -14.36 3.49
CA ILE A 187 -0.69 -15.68 4.12
C ILE A 187 -0.12 -16.71 3.13
N LEU A 188 -0.61 -16.75 1.89
CA LEU A 188 -0.08 -17.64 0.86
C LEU A 188 1.38 -17.35 0.49
N ALA A 189 1.75 -16.07 0.40
CA ALA A 189 3.13 -15.66 0.14
C ALA A 189 4.06 -16.11 1.27
N SER A 190 3.62 -16.05 2.53
CA SER A 190 4.42 -16.53 3.67
C SER A 190 4.71 -18.04 3.64
N GLN A 191 3.88 -18.82 2.94
CA GLN A 191 4.08 -20.26 2.78
C GLN A 191 5.10 -20.58 1.67
N LYS A 192 5.16 -19.76 0.61
CA LYS A 192 5.95 -20.02 -0.61
C LYS A 192 7.16 -19.07 -0.83
N ALA A 193 7.30 -18.06 0.02
CA ALA A 193 8.16 -16.86 -0.09
C ALA A 193 9.36 -16.94 -1.05
N ASN A 194 9.18 -16.57 -2.34
CA ASN A 194 10.27 -16.66 -3.31
C ASN A 194 10.29 -15.63 -4.45
N LYS A 195 9.26 -14.77 -4.60
CA LYS A 195 9.11 -13.89 -5.77
C LYS A 195 8.32 -12.62 -5.44
N THR A 196 8.29 -11.71 -6.41
CA THR A 196 7.37 -10.58 -6.49
C THR A 196 6.06 -11.03 -7.15
N TYR A 197 4.92 -10.62 -6.58
CA TYR A 197 3.59 -10.89 -7.14
C TYR A 197 2.73 -9.61 -7.15
N ASN A 198 2.01 -9.39 -8.24
CA ASN A 198 0.92 -8.43 -8.29
C ASN A 198 -0.27 -9.00 -7.50
N VAL A 199 -0.79 -8.21 -6.56
CA VAL A 199 -1.99 -8.54 -5.79
C VAL A 199 -3.13 -7.68 -6.30
N VAL A 200 -3.88 -8.26 -7.22
CA VAL A 200 -4.80 -7.57 -8.13
C VAL A 200 -5.96 -8.50 -8.49
N LEU A 201 -7.15 -7.98 -8.80
CA LEU A 201 -8.27 -8.83 -9.24
C LEU A 201 -8.22 -9.13 -10.75
N GLY A 202 -7.57 -8.26 -11.53
CA GLY A 202 -7.52 -8.35 -13.00
C GLY A 202 -8.73 -7.69 -13.70
N TYR A 203 -9.51 -6.90 -12.97
CA TYR A 203 -10.70 -6.21 -13.49
C TYR A 203 -10.56 -4.70 -13.37
N SER A 204 -10.79 -4.03 -14.48
CA SER A 204 -10.75 -2.58 -14.58
C SER A 204 -12.13 -2.00 -14.22
N THR A 205 -12.21 -1.16 -13.17
CA THR A 205 -13.44 -0.44 -12.80
C THR A 205 -13.21 1.05 -12.95
N SER A 206 -14.09 1.76 -13.65
CA SER A 206 -13.99 3.22 -13.76
C SER A 206 -14.41 3.91 -12.47
N VAL A 207 -13.90 5.13 -12.23
CA VAL A 207 -14.30 5.92 -11.06
C VAL A 207 -15.80 6.23 -11.08
N LEU A 208 -16.36 6.47 -12.27
CA LEU A 208 -17.81 6.65 -12.46
C LEU A 208 -18.60 5.38 -12.12
N GLU A 209 -18.18 4.22 -12.62
CA GLU A 209 -18.82 2.93 -12.33
C GLU A 209 -18.77 2.63 -10.82
N LEU A 210 -17.64 2.93 -10.17
CA LEU A 210 -17.51 2.80 -8.71
C LEU A 210 -18.54 3.66 -7.98
N ALA A 211 -18.67 4.94 -8.34
CA ALA A 211 -19.63 5.86 -7.72
C ALA A 211 -21.07 5.36 -7.89
N GLN A 212 -21.44 4.93 -9.11
CA GLN A 212 -22.76 4.40 -9.42
C GLN A 212 -23.08 3.12 -8.62
N LYS A 213 -22.12 2.18 -8.52
CA LYS A 213 -22.27 0.96 -7.71
C LYS A 213 -22.49 1.30 -6.24
N ILE A 214 -21.72 2.25 -5.69
CA ILE A 214 -21.85 2.66 -4.29
C ILE A 214 -23.22 3.30 -4.04
N ILE A 215 -23.67 4.23 -4.89
CA ILE A 215 -24.99 4.87 -4.76
C ILE A 215 -26.09 3.80 -4.75
N LYS A 216 -26.03 2.85 -5.69
CA LYS A 216 -27.00 1.76 -5.81
C LYS A 216 -27.04 0.87 -4.57
N ILE A 217 -25.89 0.40 -4.08
CA ILE A 217 -25.79 -0.52 -2.94
C ILE A 217 -26.22 0.15 -1.62
N THR A 218 -25.97 1.45 -1.49
CA THR A 218 -26.31 2.24 -0.30
C THR A 218 -27.73 2.82 -0.35
N TYR A 219 -28.47 2.61 -1.44
CA TYR A 219 -29.78 3.24 -1.71
C TYR A 219 -29.74 4.78 -1.55
N SER A 220 -28.61 5.38 -1.92
CA SER A 220 -28.36 6.81 -1.73
C SER A 220 -29.08 7.66 -2.78
N LYS A 221 -29.44 8.89 -2.40
CA LYS A 221 -29.95 9.94 -3.30
C LYS A 221 -28.83 10.88 -3.80
N SER A 222 -27.57 10.59 -3.47
CA SER A 222 -26.43 11.40 -3.89
C SER A 222 -26.36 11.52 -5.41
N GLY A 223 -26.28 12.74 -5.91
CA GLY A 223 -25.86 13.01 -7.29
C GLY A 223 -24.34 12.86 -7.46
N ILE A 224 -23.90 12.83 -8.72
CA ILE A 224 -22.47 12.86 -9.08
C ILE A 224 -22.13 14.26 -9.60
N ARG A 225 -21.07 14.87 -9.06
CA ARG A 225 -20.55 16.17 -9.49
C ARG A 225 -19.17 15.97 -10.10
N PHE A 226 -18.98 16.48 -11.30
CA PHE A 226 -17.67 16.51 -11.97
C PHE A 226 -16.96 17.83 -11.67
N LEU A 227 -15.66 17.76 -11.39
CA LEU A 227 -14.74 18.89 -11.29
C LEU A 227 -13.56 18.67 -12.24
N GLU A 228 -12.80 19.72 -12.52
CA GLU A 228 -11.58 19.63 -13.34
C GLU A 228 -10.59 18.61 -12.79
N GLU A 229 -9.79 18.00 -13.67
CA GLU A 229 -8.76 17.06 -13.26
C GLU A 229 -7.78 17.70 -12.29
N ARG A 230 -7.41 16.95 -11.25
CA ARG A 230 -6.28 17.35 -10.40
C ARG A 230 -5.01 17.17 -11.23
N ALA A 231 -4.29 18.27 -11.47
CA ALA A 231 -2.99 18.22 -12.14
C ALA A 231 -2.11 17.13 -11.48
N ALA A 232 -1.59 16.21 -12.29
CA ALA A 232 -0.68 15.17 -11.83
C ALA A 232 0.56 15.83 -11.20
N THR A 233 0.67 15.76 -9.88
CA THR A 233 1.91 15.85 -9.10
C THR A 233 2.73 17.17 -9.17
N LEU A 234 2.30 18.24 -9.84
CA LEU A 234 3.05 19.51 -9.88
C LEU A 234 2.44 20.68 -9.09
N ASN A 235 1.15 20.64 -8.74
CA ASN A 235 0.49 21.76 -8.04
C ASN A 235 0.48 21.67 -6.51
N ILE A 236 1.07 20.63 -5.92
CA ILE A 236 1.10 20.46 -4.45
C ILE A 236 2.06 21.48 -3.78
N LEU A 237 2.99 22.06 -4.54
CA LEU A 237 3.97 23.04 -4.04
C LEU A 237 3.56 24.51 -4.26
N ARG A 238 2.35 24.81 -4.75
CA ARG A 238 1.90 26.19 -5.04
C ARG A 238 0.88 26.77 -4.06
N GLN A 239 0.58 26.07 -2.96
CA GLN A 239 -0.34 26.57 -1.93
C GLN A 239 0.25 26.42 -0.51
N SER A 240 1.45 26.96 -0.32
CA SER A 240 2.00 27.30 1.00
C SER A 240 2.35 28.78 1.04
#